data_AF-Q7VJG5-F1
#
_entry.id   AF-Q7VJG5-F1
#
_cell.length_a   1.000
_cell.length_b   1.000
_cell.length_c   1.000
_cell.angle_alpha   90.00
_cell.angle_beta   90.00
_cell.angle_gamma   90.00
#
_symmetry.space_group_name_H-M   'P 1'
#
loop_
_entity.id
_entity.type
_entity.pdbx_description
1 polymer ?
#
loop_
_entity_poly.entity_id
_entity_poly.type
_entity_poly.pdbx_seq_one_letter_code
_entity_poly.pdbx_strand_id
1 'polypeptide(L)'
;MALLSIPFRKEKLQNRIMNLKKLKFKKYDTSNREYFYNAGKKVRFSNIDKVDIVLSLLHNLRNRCYHWENIKKWHYENNARFPRLTTKIKDTLIGISPTQTEIFLKDILESFNTKLTKYCEI
;
A
#
# COMPACT_ATOMS: atom_id res chain seq x y z
N MET A 1 5.08 4.75 -13.67
CA MET A 1 3.63 4.60 -13.90
C MET A 1 3.03 5.94 -14.23
N ALA A 2 2.85 6.22 -15.51
CA ALA A 2 2.08 7.36 -15.96
C ALA A 2 0.58 7.05 -15.77
N LEU A 3 -0.17 8.05 -15.30
CA LEU A 3 -1.63 8.18 -15.52
C LEU A 3 -2.59 7.30 -14.69
N LEU A 4 -2.60 7.48 -13.36
CA LEU A 4 -3.90 7.78 -12.75
C LEU A 4 -4.17 9.25 -13.10
N SER A 5 -4.92 9.42 -14.19
CA SER A 5 -5.14 10.69 -14.89
C SER A 5 -5.53 11.81 -13.91
N ILE A 6 -5.02 13.01 -14.16
CA ILE A 6 -5.29 14.26 -13.41
C ILE A 6 -6.77 14.42 -12.97
N PRO A 7 -7.80 14.01 -13.75
CA PRO A 7 -9.21 14.04 -13.32
C PRO A 7 -9.52 13.22 -12.06
N PHE A 8 -8.93 12.02 -11.94
CA PHE A 8 -9.24 11.07 -10.88
C PHE A 8 -8.92 11.63 -9.48
N ARG A 9 -7.77 12.32 -9.36
CA ARG A 9 -7.38 13.05 -8.15
C ARG A 9 -8.20 14.33 -7.93
N LYS A 10 -8.50 15.07 -9.00
CA LYS A 10 -9.25 16.34 -8.93
C LYS A 10 -10.66 16.14 -8.38
N GLU A 11 -11.32 15.04 -8.78
CA GLU A 11 -12.66 14.66 -8.32
C GLU A 11 -12.66 13.85 -7.01
N LYS A 12 -11.49 13.56 -6.44
CA LYS A 12 -11.33 12.77 -5.20
C LYS A 12 -12.00 11.40 -5.27
N LEU A 13 -12.02 10.78 -6.46
CA LEU A 13 -12.69 9.49 -6.70
C LEU A 13 -12.09 8.35 -5.85
N GLN A 14 -10.83 8.49 -5.40
CA GLN A 14 -10.21 7.61 -4.41
C GLN A 14 -11.11 7.35 -3.20
N ASN A 15 -11.80 8.39 -2.71
CA ASN A 15 -12.66 8.28 -1.53
C ASN A 15 -13.93 7.45 -1.80
N ARG A 16 -14.33 7.30 -3.07
CA ARG A 16 -15.44 6.44 -3.47
C ARG A 16 -15.00 5.00 -3.69
N ILE A 17 -13.73 4.75 -4.02
CA ILE A 17 -13.19 3.41 -4.20
C ILE A 17 -13.00 2.70 -2.86
N MET A 18 -12.28 3.33 -1.93
CA MET A 18 -11.90 2.69 -0.66
C MET A 18 -11.85 3.70 0.48
N ASN A 19 -12.31 3.26 1.65
CA ASN A 19 -12.18 3.99 2.91
C ASN A 19 -11.08 3.39 3.79
N LEU A 20 -9.88 3.94 3.68
CA LEU A 20 -8.67 3.53 4.37
C LEU A 20 -8.28 4.48 5.52
N LYS A 21 -9.20 5.32 6.00
CA LYS A 21 -8.92 6.28 7.09
C LYS A 21 -8.28 5.61 8.31
N LYS A 22 -8.75 4.41 8.67
CA LYS A 22 -8.28 3.63 9.83
C LYS A 22 -7.02 2.78 9.56
N LEU A 23 -6.68 2.53 8.29
CA LEU A 23 -5.51 1.73 7.92
C LEU A 23 -4.21 2.44 8.35
N LYS A 24 -3.26 1.68 8.91
CA LYS A 24 -1.93 2.16 9.30
C LYS A 24 -0.87 1.31 8.60
N PHE A 25 -0.05 1.92 7.75
CA PHE A 25 1.02 1.22 7.04
C PHE A 25 2.06 0.56 7.96
N LYS A 26 2.25 1.10 9.17
CA LYS A 26 3.08 0.46 10.20
C LYS A 26 2.63 -0.94 10.60
N LYS A 27 1.38 -1.31 10.34
CA LYS A 27 0.88 -2.69 10.53
C LYS A 27 1.61 -3.67 9.61
N TYR A 28 2.02 -3.24 8.42
CA TYR A 28 2.55 -4.12 7.38
C TYR A 28 4.08 -4.12 7.29
N ASP A 29 4.74 -3.08 7.80
CA ASP A 29 6.17 -3.04 8.06
C ASP A 29 6.46 -1.92 9.08
N THR A 30 7.25 -2.20 10.11
CA THR A 30 7.51 -1.23 11.20
C THR A 30 8.32 -0.01 10.74
N SER A 31 9.05 -0.13 9.63
CA SER A 31 9.82 0.97 9.01
C SER A 31 8.92 1.98 8.26
N ASN A 32 7.67 1.62 7.97
CA ASN A 32 6.76 2.49 7.27
C ASN A 32 6.43 3.77 8.06
N ARG A 33 6.23 4.85 7.32
CA ARG A 33 5.76 6.13 7.85
C ARG A 33 4.25 6.26 7.63
N GLU A 34 3.60 7.11 8.43
CA GLU A 34 2.17 7.46 8.29
C GLU A 34 1.98 8.89 7.74
N TYR A 35 3.04 9.43 7.15
CA TYR A 35 3.15 10.83 6.77
C TYR A 35 4.18 10.99 5.66
N PHE A 36 4.12 12.13 4.99
CA PHE A 36 5.13 12.64 4.08
C PHE A 36 5.54 14.06 4.49
N TYR A 37 6.60 14.58 3.89
CA TYR A 37 7.00 15.97 4.08
C TYR A 37 6.46 16.82 2.91
N ASN A 38 5.82 17.94 3.23
CA ASN A 38 5.41 18.95 2.27
C ASN A 38 6.00 20.28 2.69
N ALA A 39 6.90 20.85 1.88
CA ALA A 39 7.64 22.08 2.21
C ALA A 39 8.24 22.03 3.63
N GLY A 40 8.93 20.94 3.97
CA GLY A 40 9.55 20.72 5.28
C GLY A 40 8.58 20.38 6.42
N LYS A 41 7.25 20.52 6.22
CA LYS A 41 6.25 20.19 7.24
C LYS A 41 5.78 18.74 7.13
N LYS A 42 5.70 18.07 8.28
CA LYS A 42 5.15 16.73 8.40
C LYS A 42 3.62 16.73 8.21
N VAL A 43 3.14 16.05 7.17
CA VAL A 43 1.72 15.93 6.84
C VAL A 43 1.30 14.46 6.87
N ARG A 44 0.30 14.13 7.69
CA ARG A 44 -0.25 12.76 7.75
C ARG A 44 -0.91 12.38 6.42
N PHE A 45 -0.85 11.09 6.07
CA PHE A 45 -1.55 10.60 4.90
C PHE A 45 -3.07 10.78 5.03
N SER A 46 -3.65 11.45 4.04
CA SER A 46 -5.09 11.50 3.85
C SER A 46 -5.61 10.16 3.34
N ASN A 47 -6.94 9.98 3.31
CA ASN A 47 -7.52 8.78 2.69
C ASN A 47 -7.09 8.63 1.21
N ILE A 48 -7.05 9.75 0.48
CA ILE A 48 -6.63 9.78 -0.93
C ILE A 48 -5.19 9.27 -1.07
N ASP A 49 -4.28 9.76 -0.22
CA ASP A 49 -2.89 9.30 -0.23
C ASP A 49 -2.80 7.80 0.05
N LYS A 50 -3.57 7.31 1.03
CA LYS A 50 -3.58 5.89 1.39
C LYS A 50 -4.10 5.03 0.24
N VAL A 51 -5.16 5.46 -0.44
CA VAL A 51 -5.72 4.75 -1.60
C VAL A 51 -4.71 4.72 -2.74
N ASP A 52 -4.04 5.84 -3.05
CA ASP A 52 -3.00 5.87 -4.08
C ASP A 52 -1.84 4.90 -3.75
N ILE A 53 -1.41 4.86 -2.49
CA ILE A 53 -0.37 3.92 -2.01
C ILE A 53 -0.84 2.47 -2.18
N VAL A 54 -2.04 2.14 -1.71
CA VAL A 54 -2.60 0.78 -1.80
C VAL A 54 -2.76 0.35 -3.25
N LEU A 55 -3.32 1.19 -4.13
CA LEU A 55 -3.47 0.85 -5.54
C LEU A 55 -2.13 0.62 -6.22
N SER A 56 -1.10 1.42 -5.89
CA SER A 56 0.25 1.21 -6.40
C SER A 56 0.86 -0.11 -5.90
N LEU A 57 0.65 -0.47 -4.63
CA LEU A 57 1.11 -1.74 -4.08
C LEU A 57 0.39 -2.93 -4.71
N LEU A 58 -0.93 -2.85 -4.90
CA LEU A 58 -1.72 -3.89 -5.57
C LEU A 58 -1.28 -4.08 -7.03
N HIS A 59 -0.98 -2.99 -7.74
CA HIS A 59 -0.42 -3.08 -9.09
C HIS A 59 0.95 -3.77 -9.11
N ASN A 60 1.84 -3.41 -8.17
CA ASN A 60 3.15 -4.06 -8.05
C ASN A 60 3.03 -5.54 -7.66
N LEU A 61 2.07 -5.89 -6.80
CA LEU A 61 1.75 -7.26 -6.43
C LEU A 61 1.25 -8.05 -7.65
N ARG A 62 0.28 -7.49 -8.40
CA ARG A 62 -0.25 -8.09 -9.64
C ARG A 62 0.86 -8.36 -10.66
N ASN A 63 1.82 -7.44 -10.82
CA ASN A 63 2.92 -7.64 -11.77
C ASN A 63 3.94 -8.69 -11.30
N ARG A 64 3.97 -9.01 -10.01
CA ARG A 64 4.92 -9.97 -9.40
C ARG A 64 4.27 -11.30 -9.04
N CYS A 65 2.98 -11.49 -9.27
CA CYS A 65 2.28 -12.72 -8.87
C CYS A 65 2.78 -13.96 -9.63
N TYR A 66 3.29 -13.79 -10.86
CA TYR A 66 3.92 -14.88 -11.62
C TYR A 66 5.19 -15.44 -10.96
N HIS A 67 5.84 -14.64 -10.10
CA HIS A 67 7.00 -15.04 -9.31
C HIS A 67 6.73 -14.74 -7.83
N TRP A 68 5.59 -15.24 -7.33
CA TRP A 68 5.09 -14.89 -6.00
C TRP A 68 6.07 -15.24 -4.87
N GLU A 69 6.94 -16.24 -5.05
CA GLU A 69 7.99 -16.59 -4.12
C GLU A 69 8.94 -15.41 -3.85
N ASN A 70 9.10 -14.50 -4.82
CA ASN A 70 9.90 -13.30 -4.65
C ASN A 70 9.19 -12.21 -3.84
N ILE A 71 7.85 -12.22 -3.77
CA ILE A 71 7.10 -11.31 -2.88
C ILE A 71 7.41 -11.63 -1.42
N LYS A 72 7.65 -12.92 -1.12
CA LYS A 72 7.98 -13.40 0.23
C LYS A 72 9.46 -13.22 0.64
N LYS A 73 10.26 -12.48 -0.14
CA LYS A 73 11.70 -12.28 0.13
C LYS A 73 12.00 -10.84 0.55
N TRP A 74 13.06 -10.71 1.35
CA TRP A 74 13.70 -9.44 1.63
C TRP A 74 14.70 -9.08 0.52
N HIS A 75 15.00 -7.79 0.42
CA HIS A 75 16.14 -7.24 -0.30
C HIS A 75 17.05 -6.53 0.70
N TYR A 76 18.36 -6.63 0.54
CA TYR A 76 19.34 -6.02 1.43
C TYR A 76 20.18 -5.03 0.64
N GLU A 77 20.28 -3.80 1.13
CA GLU A 77 21.06 -2.73 0.53
C GLU A 77 21.57 -1.82 1.65
N ASN A 78 22.85 -1.45 1.61
CA ASN A 78 23.48 -0.55 2.59
C ASN A 78 23.20 -0.92 4.07
N ASN A 79 23.33 -2.21 4.42
CA ASN A 79 23.03 -2.76 5.74
C ASN A 79 21.57 -2.60 6.22
N ALA A 80 20.65 -2.20 5.33
CA ALA A 80 19.23 -2.13 5.59
C ALA A 80 18.48 -3.24 4.83
N ARG A 81 17.40 -3.72 5.42
CA ARG A 81 16.49 -4.68 4.79
C ARG A 81 15.24 -3.96 4.30
N PHE A 82 14.81 -4.31 3.10
CA PHE A 82 13.64 -3.76 2.45
C PHE A 82 12.73 -4.90 1.98
N PRO A 83 11.41 -4.79 2.18
CA PRO A 83 10.51 -5.71 1.54
C PRO A 83 10.58 -5.56 0.02
N ARG A 84 10.35 -6.64 -0.72
CA ARG A 84 10.32 -6.58 -2.18
C ARG A 84 9.02 -6.00 -2.74
N LEU A 85 7.94 -6.00 -1.96
CA LEU A 85 6.69 -5.32 -2.31
C LEU A 85 6.70 -3.91 -1.72
N THR A 86 7.06 -2.94 -2.54
CA THR A 86 7.17 -1.53 -2.14
C THR A 86 6.54 -0.59 -3.16
N THR A 87 6.27 0.64 -2.74
CA THR A 87 5.96 1.78 -3.61
C THR A 87 6.56 3.06 -3.03
N LYS A 88 6.79 4.05 -3.89
CA LYS A 88 7.24 5.39 -3.49
C LYS A 88 6.21 6.42 -3.94
N ILE A 89 5.58 7.09 -2.98
CA ILE A 89 4.60 8.16 -3.24
C ILE A 89 4.95 9.36 -2.35
N LYS A 90 5.00 10.56 -2.94
CA LYS A 90 5.37 11.82 -2.25
C LYS A 90 6.69 11.69 -1.48
N ASP A 91 7.67 11.06 -2.12
CA ASP A 91 8.98 10.73 -1.56
C ASP A 91 9.00 9.88 -0.30
N THR A 92 7.87 9.28 0.06
CA THR A 92 7.80 8.28 1.13
C THR A 92 7.78 6.88 0.52
N LEU A 93 8.77 6.08 0.90
CA LEU A 93 8.79 4.65 0.62
C LEU A 93 7.85 3.93 1.59
N ILE A 94 6.96 3.11 1.06
CA ILE A 94 6.06 2.23 1.82
C ILE A 94 6.25 0.81 1.32
N GLY A 95 6.39 -0.13 2.25
CA GLY A 95 6.61 -1.55 1.97
C GLY A 95 5.65 -2.46 2.72
N ILE A 96 5.43 -3.64 2.17
CA ILE A 96 4.70 -4.72 2.84
C ILE A 96 5.70 -5.83 3.12
N SER A 97 5.97 -6.08 4.41
CA SER A 97 6.87 -7.15 4.81
C SER A 97 6.39 -8.51 4.29
N PRO A 98 7.29 -9.44 3.96
CA PRO A 98 6.94 -10.76 3.46
C PRO A 98 5.85 -11.49 4.25
N THR A 99 5.91 -11.42 5.58
CA THR A 99 4.98 -12.10 6.49
C THR A 99 3.64 -11.37 6.66
N GLN A 100 3.51 -10.14 6.15
CA GLN A 100 2.31 -9.31 6.29
C GLN A 100 1.51 -9.18 4.99
N THR A 101 1.94 -9.82 3.90
CA THR A 101 1.26 -9.71 2.59
C THR A 101 -0.18 -10.21 2.66
N GLU A 102 -0.43 -11.32 3.34
CA GLU A 102 -1.78 -11.89 3.48
C GLU A 102 -2.68 -11.01 4.36
N ILE A 103 -2.16 -10.55 5.50
CA ILE A 103 -2.87 -9.62 6.40
C ILE A 103 -3.20 -8.31 5.67
N PHE A 104 -2.27 -7.80 4.86
CA PHE A 104 -2.51 -6.63 4.01
C PHE A 104 -3.68 -6.88 3.05
N LEU A 105 -3.68 -7.98 2.30
CA LEU A 105 -4.75 -8.30 1.36
C LEU A 105 -6.10 -8.47 2.06
N LYS A 106 -6.13 -9.13 3.22
CA LYS A 106 -7.34 -9.30 4.03
C LYS A 106 -7.92 -7.95 4.45
N ASP A 107 -7.09 -7.05 4.98
CA ASP A 107 -7.52 -5.70 5.37
C ASP A 107 -8.08 -4.90 4.18
N ILE A 108 -7.48 -5.04 2.99
CA ILE A 108 -7.98 -4.37 1.78
C ILE A 108 -9.37 -4.92 1.41
N LEU A 109 -9.56 -6.25 1.42
CA LEU A 109 -10.88 -6.85 1.14
C LEU A 109 -11.95 -6.39 2.14
N GLU A 110 -11.61 -6.39 3.44
CA GLU A 110 -12.50 -5.92 4.50
C GLU A 110 -12.87 -4.44 4.36
N SER A 111 -11.99 -3.63 3.77
CA SER A 111 -12.27 -2.22 3.50
C SER A 111 -13.36 -2.00 2.46
N PHE A 112 -13.60 -2.97 1.58
CA PHE A 112 -14.73 -2.97 0.64
C PHE A 112 -15.98 -3.58 1.26
N ASN A 113 -15.84 -4.77 1.83
CA ASN A 113 -16.94 -5.48 2.49
C ASN A 113 -16.38 -6.59 3.39
N THR A 114 -16.76 -6.59 4.66
CA THR A 114 -16.29 -7.56 5.67
C THR A 114 -16.68 -9.00 5.35
N LYS A 115 -17.67 -9.23 4.48
CA LYS A 115 -18.05 -10.58 4.03
C LYS A 115 -17.12 -11.15 2.96
N LEU A 116 -16.31 -10.32 2.28
CA LEU A 116 -15.45 -10.79 1.19
C LEU A 116 -14.36 -11.75 1.66
N THR A 117 -13.87 -11.59 2.89
CA THR A 117 -12.85 -12.47 3.47
C THR A 117 -13.32 -13.90 3.66
N LYS A 118 -14.63 -14.12 3.80
CA LYS A 118 -15.23 -15.46 3.89
C LYS A 118 -15.05 -16.29 2.63
N TYR A 119 -14.85 -15.65 1.47
CA TYR A 119 -14.60 -16.33 0.20
C TYR A 119 -13.13 -16.69 0.00
N CYS A 120 -12.24 -16.28 0.92
CA CYS A 120 -10.81 -16.60 0.87
C CYS A 120 -10.43 -17.76 1.80
N GLU A 121 -11.35 -18.21 2.65
CA GLU A 121 -11.21 -19.40 3.48
C GLU A 121 -11.52 -20.62 2.61
N ILE A 122 -10.47 -21.18 1.98
CA ILE A 122 -10.52 -22.45 1.21
C ILE A 122 -10.10 -23.59 2.12
#